data_AF-A0A6G3XUA7-F1
#
_entry.id   AF-A0A6G3XUA7-F1
#
_cell.length_a   1.000
_cell.length_b   1.000
_cell.length_c   1.000
_cell.angle_alpha   90.00
_cell.angle_beta   90.00
_cell.angle_gamma   90.00
#
_symmetry.space_group_name_H-M   'P 1'
#
loop_
_entity.id
_entity.type
_entity.pdbx_description
1 polymer ?
#
loop_
_entity_poly.entity_id
_entity_poly.type
_entity_poly.pdbx_seq_one_letter_code
_entity_poly.pdbx_strand_id
1 'polypeptide(L)'
;ERAKAFGIYGAIAGGGGAVGLILGGFLTEYLNWRWTFFVNIPFAVVAAAGAYFVIREPSGTRNRAPLDIPGVVLSTLGLVALVYGFTRAESAGWSDATTVSMFVAAAVLLLAFVVTEARVKSPLLPLRVLTERNRGGVYLSLGLAVIAMFGLFLFLTYYLQVVKGYSPVKTGFAFMPMIVGMITGSTQIGTRL
;
A
#
# COMPACT_ATOMS: atom_id res chain seq x y z
N GLU A 1 20.74 -10.68 10.73
CA GLU A 1 20.78 -9.81 9.52
C GLU A 1 19.40 -9.47 8.96
N ARG A 2 18.48 -10.44 8.75
CA ARG A 2 17.12 -10.17 8.22
C ARG A 2 16.32 -9.16 9.04
N ALA A 3 16.27 -9.30 10.37
CA ALA A 3 15.57 -8.34 11.24
C ALA A 3 16.12 -6.91 11.13
N LYS A 4 17.46 -6.76 10.99
CA LYS A 4 18.11 -5.46 10.79
C LYS A 4 17.78 -4.88 9.41
N ALA A 5 17.73 -5.71 8.37
CA ALA A 5 17.33 -5.31 7.03
C ALA A 5 15.84 -4.87 6.98
N PHE A 6 14.94 -5.61 7.63
CA PHE A 6 13.53 -5.22 7.74
C PHE A 6 13.34 -3.93 8.56
N GLY A 7 14.12 -3.73 9.63
CA GLY A 7 14.11 -2.48 10.39
C GLY A 7 14.57 -1.27 9.58
N ILE A 8 15.65 -1.41 8.80
CA ILE A 8 16.12 -0.36 7.88
C ILE A 8 15.08 -0.09 6.80
N TYR A 9 14.47 -1.14 6.22
CA TYR A 9 13.41 -1.00 5.23
C TYR A 9 12.19 -0.26 5.80
N GLY A 10 11.75 -0.60 7.02
CA GLY A 10 10.65 0.09 7.70
C GLY A 10 10.96 1.55 8.00
N ALA A 11 12.19 1.86 8.43
CA ALA A 11 12.63 3.23 8.67
C ALA A 11 12.67 4.06 7.36
N ILE A 12 13.16 3.48 6.26
CA ILE A 12 13.17 4.13 4.94
C ILE A 12 11.75 4.32 4.43
N ALA A 13 10.87 3.32 4.55
CA ALA A 13 9.47 3.41 4.13
C ALA A 13 8.71 4.49 4.92
N GLY A 14 8.87 4.53 6.24
CA GLY A 14 8.27 5.55 7.10
C GLY A 14 8.83 6.96 6.85
N GLY A 15 10.14 7.08 6.73
CA GLY A 15 10.81 8.36 6.41
C GLY A 15 10.46 8.88 5.02
N GLY A 16 10.37 8.00 4.03
CA GLY A 16 9.93 8.32 2.68
C GLY A 16 8.49 8.84 2.64
N GLY A 17 7.59 8.23 3.41
CA GLY A 17 6.22 8.71 3.58
C GLY A 17 6.15 10.12 4.19
N ALA A 18 6.99 10.39 5.20
CA ALA A 18 7.11 11.71 5.84
C ALA A 18 7.54 12.79 4.86
N VAL A 19 8.67 12.54 4.20
CA VAL A 19 9.28 13.46 3.24
C VAL A 19 8.35 13.67 2.05
N GLY A 20 7.72 12.60 1.56
CA GLY A 20 6.77 12.65 0.45
C GLY A 20 5.53 13.51 0.73
N LEU A 21 4.96 13.44 1.93
CA LEU A 21 3.82 14.28 2.31
C LEU A 21 4.18 15.77 2.35
N ILE A 22 5.35 16.13 2.88
CA ILE A 22 5.81 17.52 2.96
C ILE A 22 6.15 18.05 1.57
N LEU A 23 6.93 17.30 0.78
CA LEU A 23 7.22 17.67 -0.60
C LEU A 23 5.93 17.79 -1.42
N GLY A 24 5.00 16.84 -1.27
CA GLY A 24 3.70 16.86 -1.96
C GLY A 24 2.88 18.11 -1.62
N GLY A 25 2.83 18.50 -0.34
CA GLY A 25 2.19 19.74 0.10
C GLY A 25 2.85 20.98 -0.52
N PHE A 26 4.19 21.05 -0.51
CA PHE A 26 4.95 22.16 -1.08
C PHE A 26 4.79 22.27 -2.60
N LEU A 27 4.87 21.16 -3.32
CA LEU A 27 4.67 21.07 -4.77
C LEU A 27 3.24 21.49 -5.18
N THR A 28 2.25 21.13 -4.37
CA THR A 28 0.84 21.45 -4.65
C THR A 28 0.54 22.93 -4.40
N GLU A 29 1.15 23.54 -3.38
CA GLU A 29 0.93 24.95 -3.02
C GLU A 29 1.68 25.93 -3.91
N TYR A 30 2.96 25.67 -4.20
CA TYR A 30 3.81 26.65 -4.91
C TYR A 30 3.92 26.43 -6.42
N LEU A 31 3.67 25.21 -6.91
CA LEU A 31 3.71 24.93 -8.34
C LEU A 31 2.33 24.60 -8.88
N ASN A 32 1.98 23.32 -8.87
CA ASN A 32 0.73 22.79 -9.37
C ASN A 32 0.66 21.31 -8.98
N TRP A 33 -0.55 20.77 -8.79
CA TRP A 33 -0.75 19.37 -8.40
C TRP A 33 -0.04 18.37 -9.33
N ARG A 34 0.14 18.72 -10.62
CA ARG A 34 0.83 17.86 -11.60
C ARG A 34 2.30 17.59 -11.23
N TRP A 35 2.95 18.51 -10.54
CA TRP A 35 4.34 18.36 -10.11
C TRP A 35 4.52 17.30 -9.02
N THR A 36 3.45 16.93 -8.31
CA THR A 36 3.47 15.77 -7.41
C THR A 36 3.66 14.44 -8.16
N PHE A 37 3.33 14.38 -9.45
CA PHE A 37 3.64 13.23 -10.30
C PHE A 37 5.07 13.30 -10.85
N PHE A 38 5.47 14.47 -11.36
CA PHE A 38 6.80 14.66 -11.95
C PHE A 38 7.94 14.47 -10.96
N VAL A 39 7.75 14.81 -9.68
CA VAL A 39 8.78 14.62 -8.65
C VAL A 39 9.15 13.15 -8.46
N ASN A 40 8.25 12.20 -8.74
CA ASN A 40 8.56 10.78 -8.63
C ASN A 40 9.57 10.32 -9.69
N ILE A 41 9.63 10.99 -10.84
CA ILE A 41 10.53 10.64 -11.95
C ILE A 41 12.01 10.66 -11.53
N PRO A 42 12.57 11.77 -10.99
CA PRO A 42 13.96 11.80 -10.55
C PRO A 42 14.23 10.79 -9.43
N PHE A 43 13.32 10.61 -8.47
CA PHE A 43 13.48 9.58 -7.43
C PHE A 43 13.54 8.17 -8.02
N ALA A 44 12.66 7.87 -9.00
CA ALA A 44 12.67 6.59 -9.70
C ALA A 44 13.95 6.37 -10.49
N VAL A 45 14.49 7.39 -11.16
CA VAL A 45 15.76 7.33 -11.88
C VAL A 45 16.93 7.06 -10.92
N VAL A 46 17.01 7.76 -9.79
CA VAL A 46 18.05 7.54 -8.78
C VAL A 46 17.95 6.13 -8.19
N ALA A 47 16.74 5.67 -7.88
CA ALA A 47 16.51 4.32 -7.39
C ALA A 47 16.90 3.24 -8.42
N ALA A 48 16.56 3.44 -9.70
CA ALA A 48 16.90 2.53 -10.79
C ALA A 48 18.42 2.50 -11.04
N ALA A 49 19.07 3.66 -11.03
CA ALA A 49 20.53 3.74 -11.14
C ALA A 49 21.20 3.05 -9.93
N GLY A 50 20.73 3.32 -8.71
CA GLY A 50 21.23 2.66 -7.50
C GLY A 50 21.06 1.15 -7.57
N ALA A 51 19.90 0.67 -8.02
CA ALA A 51 19.65 -0.75 -8.24
C ALA A 51 20.65 -1.32 -9.27
N TYR A 52 20.81 -0.68 -10.42
CA TYR A 52 21.71 -1.11 -11.48
C TYR A 52 23.19 -1.16 -11.06
N PHE A 53 23.66 -0.17 -10.30
CA PHE A 53 25.07 -0.06 -9.91
C PHE A 53 25.42 -0.84 -8.64
N VAL A 54 24.48 -1.00 -7.70
CA VAL A 54 24.75 -1.56 -6.36
C VAL A 54 24.27 -3.01 -6.23
N ILE A 55 23.16 -3.38 -6.88
CA ILE A 55 22.62 -4.74 -6.81
C ILE A 55 23.44 -5.62 -7.75
N ARG A 56 24.50 -6.23 -7.22
CA ARG A 56 25.15 -7.37 -7.86
C ARG A 56 24.33 -8.61 -7.53
N GLU A 57 23.72 -9.22 -8.55
CA GLU A 57 23.02 -10.49 -8.40
C GLU A 57 23.97 -11.54 -7.79
N PRO A 58 23.62 -12.16 -6.65
CA PRO A 58 24.35 -13.32 -6.16
C PRO A 58 24.21 -14.43 -7.21
N SER A 59 25.35 -14.87 -7.76
CA SER A 59 25.46 -15.99 -8.68
C SER A 59 25.05 -17.30 -7.98
N GLY A 60 23.74 -17.56 -7.88
CA GLY A 60 23.25 -18.85 -7.36
C GLY A 60 21.80 -18.88 -6.89
N THR A 61 21.19 -17.76 -6.51
CA THR A 61 19.83 -17.77 -5.91
C THR A 61 18.75 -17.49 -6.94
N ARG A 62 18.82 -18.14 -8.11
CA ARG A 62 17.72 -18.09 -9.08
C ARG A 62 16.61 -18.98 -8.54
N ASN A 63 15.73 -18.41 -7.72
CA ASN A 63 14.58 -19.09 -7.17
C ASN A 63 13.64 -19.45 -8.33
N ARG A 64 13.85 -20.61 -8.96
CA ARG A 64 13.02 -21.17 -10.04
C ARG A 64 11.71 -21.71 -9.46
N ALA A 65 11.06 -20.97 -8.56
CA ALA A 65 9.70 -21.27 -8.18
C ALA A 65 8.83 -21.03 -9.42
N PRO A 66 8.07 -22.03 -9.92
CA PRO A 66 7.18 -21.83 -11.05
C PRO A 66 6.18 -20.73 -10.67
N LEU A 67 6.13 -19.67 -11.49
CA LEU A 67 5.23 -18.55 -11.27
C LEU A 67 3.79 -19.04 -11.38
N ASP A 68 2.97 -18.78 -10.35
CA ASP A 68 1.54 -19.10 -10.36
C ASP A 68 0.77 -18.08 -11.21
N ILE A 69 0.91 -18.20 -12.53
CA ILE A 69 0.28 -17.32 -13.52
C ILE A 69 -1.26 -17.28 -13.34
N PRO A 70 -1.97 -18.41 -13.14
CA PRO A 70 -3.41 -18.39 -12.88
C PRO A 70 -3.78 -17.60 -11.61
N GLY A 71 -3.04 -17.80 -10.52
CA GLY A 71 -3.25 -17.06 -9.28
C GLY A 71 -3.03 -15.55 -9.45
N VAL A 72 -1.97 -15.16 -10.16
CA VAL A 72 -1.68 -13.74 -10.43
C VAL A 72 -2.79 -13.09 -11.26
N VAL A 73 -3.29 -13.76 -12.30
CA VAL A 73 -4.35 -13.22 -13.15
C VAL A 73 -5.65 -13.07 -12.38
N LEU A 74 -6.06 -14.09 -11.60
CA LEU A 74 -7.30 -14.06 -10.82
C LEU A 74 -7.27 -12.99 -9.73
N SER A 75 -6.17 -12.88 -8.98
CA SER A 75 -6.02 -11.86 -7.93
C SER A 75 -6.00 -10.45 -8.51
N THR A 76 -5.27 -10.24 -9.61
CA THR A 76 -5.18 -8.93 -10.28
C THR A 76 -6.55 -8.52 -10.81
N LEU A 77 -7.24 -9.39 -11.55
CA LEU A 77 -8.57 -9.09 -12.09
C LEU A 77 -9.60 -8.88 -10.97
N GLY A 78 -9.57 -9.68 -9.91
CA GLY A 78 -10.46 -9.54 -8.76
C GLY A 78 -10.27 -8.20 -8.04
N LEU A 79 -9.01 -7.80 -7.79
CA LEU A 79 -8.69 -6.50 -7.18
C LEU A 79 -9.07 -5.33 -8.11
N VAL A 80 -8.80 -5.43 -9.41
CA VAL A 80 -9.18 -4.40 -10.38
C VAL A 80 -10.71 -4.25 -10.44
N ALA A 81 -11.46 -5.34 -10.50
CA ALA A 81 -12.91 -5.31 -10.48
C ALA A 81 -13.46 -4.69 -9.19
N LEU A 82 -12.84 -4.99 -8.04
CA LEU A 82 -13.23 -4.43 -6.75
C LEU A 82 -13.00 -2.91 -6.69
N VAL A 83 -11.80 -2.46 -7.05
CA VAL A 83 -11.44 -1.03 -7.07
C VAL A 83 -12.33 -0.27 -8.07
N TYR A 84 -12.52 -0.82 -9.27
CA TYR A 84 -13.38 -0.24 -10.29
C TYR A 84 -14.85 -0.18 -9.83
N GLY A 85 -15.34 -1.21 -9.14
CA GLY A 85 -16.66 -1.22 -8.52
C GLY A 85 -16.85 -0.08 -7.52
N PHE A 86 -15.88 0.18 -6.65
CA PHE A 86 -15.93 1.31 -5.72
C PHE A 86 -15.90 2.67 -6.42
N THR A 87 -15.04 2.85 -7.44
CA THR A 87 -15.00 4.10 -8.22
C THR A 87 -16.32 4.36 -8.97
N ARG A 88 -16.96 3.30 -9.47
CA ARG A 88 -18.26 3.41 -10.14
C ARG A 88 -19.42 3.59 -9.17
N ALA A 89 -19.35 3.01 -7.97
CA ALA A 89 -20.33 3.23 -6.92
C ALA A 89 -20.41 4.71 -6.49
N GLU A 90 -19.26 5.40 -6.48
CA GLU A 90 -19.19 6.83 -6.18
C GLU A 90 -19.84 7.69 -7.27
N SER A 91 -19.61 7.35 -8.55
CA SER A 91 -20.09 8.15 -9.70
C SER A 91 -21.50 7.81 -10.19
N ALA A 92 -21.85 6.52 -10.27
CA ALA A 92 -23.13 6.02 -10.80
C ALA A 92 -24.10 5.52 -9.71
N GLY A 93 -23.65 5.48 -8.45
CA GLY A 93 -24.44 5.02 -7.32
C GLY A 93 -24.31 3.52 -7.03
N TRP A 94 -24.61 3.17 -5.78
CA TRP A 94 -24.49 1.80 -5.25
C TRP A 94 -25.49 0.81 -5.85
N SER A 95 -26.60 1.31 -6.39
CA SER A 95 -27.69 0.50 -6.94
C SER A 95 -27.56 0.26 -8.46
N ASP A 96 -26.54 0.81 -9.12
CA ASP A 96 -26.32 0.56 -10.55
C ASP A 96 -26.03 -0.94 -10.77
N ALA A 97 -26.73 -1.54 -11.73
CA ALA A 97 -26.57 -2.96 -12.07
C ALA A 97 -25.12 -3.29 -12.41
N THR A 98 -24.41 -2.33 -13.02
CA THR A 98 -22.99 -2.52 -13.36
C THR A 98 -22.11 -2.51 -12.11
N THR A 99 -22.36 -1.61 -11.15
CA THR A 99 -21.66 -1.57 -9.86
C THR A 99 -21.84 -2.87 -9.09
N VAL A 100 -23.08 -3.36 -8.98
CA VAL A 100 -23.39 -4.63 -8.31
C VAL A 100 -22.72 -5.81 -9.03
N SER A 101 -22.76 -5.84 -10.37
CA SER A 101 -22.11 -6.91 -11.15
C SER A 101 -20.59 -6.93 -10.96
N MET A 102 -19.94 -5.77 -10.81
CA MET A 102 -18.51 -5.67 -10.56
C MET A 102 -18.14 -6.16 -9.16
N PHE A 103 -18.96 -5.87 -8.14
CA PHE A 103 -18.77 -6.42 -6.80
C PHE A 103 -18.96 -7.94 -6.76
N VAL A 104 -19.98 -8.46 -7.45
CA VAL A 104 -20.19 -9.91 -7.58
C VAL A 104 -19.02 -10.56 -8.33
N ALA A 105 -18.57 -9.97 -9.43
CA ALA A 105 -17.42 -10.46 -10.18
C ALA A 105 -16.14 -10.46 -9.33
N ALA A 106 -15.89 -9.39 -8.56
CA ALA A 106 -14.76 -9.33 -7.63
C ALA A 106 -14.84 -10.43 -6.56
N ALA A 107 -16.01 -10.63 -5.94
CA ALA A 107 -16.20 -11.68 -4.95
C ALA A 107 -15.96 -13.08 -5.54
N VAL A 108 -16.49 -13.35 -6.74
CA VAL A 108 -16.31 -14.62 -7.44
C VAL A 108 -14.85 -14.85 -7.82
N LEU A 109 -14.16 -13.83 -8.36
CA LEU A 109 -12.76 -13.92 -8.76
C LEU A 109 -11.82 -14.11 -7.57
N LEU A 110 -12.07 -13.40 -6.45
CA LEU A 110 -11.29 -13.56 -5.23
C LEU A 110 -11.54 -14.91 -4.56
N LEU A 111 -12.78 -15.41 -4.55
CA LEU A 111 -13.08 -16.77 -4.08
C LEU A 111 -12.42 -17.83 -4.97
N ALA A 112 -12.48 -17.66 -6.29
CA ALA A 112 -11.82 -18.54 -7.25
C ALA A 112 -10.30 -18.52 -7.08
N PHE A 113 -9.71 -17.36 -6.78
CA PHE A 113 -8.30 -17.22 -6.42
C PHE A 113 -7.97 -18.05 -5.18
N VAL A 114 -8.72 -17.89 -4.08
CA VAL A 114 -8.51 -18.66 -2.84
C VAL A 114 -8.61 -20.17 -3.08
N VAL A 115 -9.59 -20.61 -3.88
CA VAL A 115 -9.77 -22.04 -4.22
C VAL A 115 -8.64 -22.56 -5.13
N THR A 116 -8.16 -21.74 -6.07
CA THR A 116 -7.07 -22.11 -6.98
C THR A 116 -5.75 -22.19 -6.21
N GLU A 117 -5.48 -21.22 -5.35
CA GLU A 117 -4.30 -21.17 -4.50
C GLU A 117 -4.29 -22.35 -3.49
N ALA A 118 -5.47 -22.84 -3.08
CA ALA A 118 -5.62 -24.04 -2.25
C ALA A 118 -5.21 -25.34 -2.96
N ARG A 119 -5.15 -25.33 -4.30
CA ARG A 119 -4.87 -26.50 -5.13
C ARG A 119 -3.49 -26.46 -5.80
N VAL A 120 -2.79 -25.32 -5.81
CA VAL A 120 -1.49 -25.17 -6.46
C VAL A 120 -0.35 -25.68 -5.57
N LYS A 121 0.58 -26.45 -6.17
CA LYS A 121 1.73 -27.10 -5.49
C LYS A 121 2.78 -26.13 -4.93
N SER A 122 2.80 -24.88 -5.40
CA SER A 122 3.74 -23.83 -4.97
C SER A 122 2.99 -22.50 -4.80
N PRO A 123 2.14 -22.36 -3.77
CA PRO A 123 1.27 -21.21 -3.60
C PRO A 123 2.06 -19.94 -3.25
N LEU A 124 1.63 -18.80 -3.79
CA LEU A 124 2.20 -17.47 -3.51
C LEU A 124 1.90 -17.04 -2.06
N LEU A 125 0.72 -17.38 -1.56
CA LEU A 125 0.37 -17.36 -0.15
C LEU A 125 0.11 -18.80 0.32
N PRO A 126 1.00 -19.40 1.13
CA PRO A 126 0.69 -20.67 1.75
C PRO A 126 -0.56 -20.50 2.63
N LEU A 127 -1.72 -20.97 2.16
CA LEU A 127 -3.02 -20.86 2.83
C LEU A 127 -3.05 -21.39 4.26
N ARG A 128 -2.03 -22.18 4.64
CA ARG A 128 -1.72 -22.54 6.03
C ARG A 128 -1.64 -21.33 6.97
N VAL A 129 -1.20 -20.17 6.47
CA VAL A 129 -1.09 -18.91 7.21
C VAL A 129 -2.46 -18.31 7.54
N LEU A 130 -3.49 -18.53 6.72
CA LEU A 130 -4.86 -18.07 6.98
C LEU A 130 -5.65 -19.04 7.87
N THR A 131 -5.34 -20.34 7.84
CA THR A 131 -5.93 -21.34 8.76
C THR A 131 -5.40 -21.26 10.18
N GLU A 132 -4.20 -20.72 10.40
CA GLU A 132 -3.71 -20.40 11.75
C GLU A 132 -4.42 -19.15 12.26
N ARG A 133 -5.41 -19.33 13.15
CA ARG A 133 -6.21 -18.25 13.77
C ARG A 133 -5.36 -17.08 14.30
N ASN A 134 -4.16 -17.38 14.80
CA ASN A 134 -3.22 -16.38 15.30
C ASN A 134 -2.65 -15.51 14.16
N ARG A 135 -2.25 -16.12 13.04
CA ARG A 135 -1.70 -15.39 11.88
C ARG A 135 -2.79 -14.69 11.09
N GLY A 136 -3.93 -15.34 10.85
CA GLY A 136 -5.10 -14.70 10.23
C GLY A 136 -5.58 -13.47 11.02
N GLY A 137 -5.60 -13.56 12.35
CA GLY A 137 -5.91 -12.43 13.23
C GLY A 137 -4.91 -11.27 13.12
N VAL A 138 -3.62 -11.58 13.04
CA VAL A 138 -2.56 -10.56 12.84
C VAL A 138 -2.72 -9.86 11.49
N TYR A 139 -2.94 -10.61 10.39
CA TYR A 139 -3.14 -9.99 9.07
C TYR A 139 -4.41 -9.16 8.99
N LEU A 140 -5.51 -9.62 9.59
CA LEU A 140 -6.75 -8.84 9.67
C LEU A 140 -6.55 -7.56 10.48
N SER A 141 -5.84 -7.64 11.61
CA SER A 141 -5.56 -6.47 12.46
C SER A 141 -4.67 -5.46 11.73
N LEU A 142 -3.66 -5.94 11.00
CA LEU A 142 -2.83 -5.11 10.11
C LEU A 142 -3.68 -4.45 9.02
N GLY A 143 -4.55 -5.21 8.36
CA GLY A 143 -5.45 -4.69 7.33
C GLY A 143 -6.37 -3.60 7.88
N LEU A 144 -7.03 -3.85 9.02
CA LEU A 144 -7.87 -2.88 9.71
C LEU A 144 -7.09 -1.62 10.13
N ALA A 145 -5.87 -1.79 10.64
CA ALA A 145 -5.02 -0.65 11.01
C ALA A 145 -4.67 0.21 9.78
N VAL A 146 -4.37 -0.40 8.64
CA VAL A 146 -4.09 0.32 7.39
C VAL A 146 -5.34 1.02 6.87
N ILE A 147 -6.51 0.36 6.88
CA ILE A 147 -7.79 0.97 6.49
C ILE A 147 -8.10 2.19 7.37
N ALA A 148 -7.98 2.03 8.69
CA ALA A 148 -8.20 3.12 9.65
C ALA A 148 -7.21 4.27 9.42
N MET A 149 -5.94 3.96 9.17
CA MET A 149 -4.89 4.94 8.87
C MET A 149 -5.23 5.76 7.61
N PHE A 150 -5.61 5.12 6.51
CA PHE A 150 -6.01 5.84 5.28
C PHE A 150 -7.27 6.67 5.48
N GLY A 151 -8.27 6.14 6.20
CA GLY A 151 -9.49 6.88 6.54
C GLY A 151 -9.22 8.12 7.38
N LEU A 152 -8.37 8.00 8.41
CA LEU A 152 -7.91 9.13 9.23
C LEU A 152 -7.17 10.18 8.40
N PHE A 153 -6.26 9.75 7.52
CA PHE A 153 -5.50 10.66 6.65
C PHE A 153 -6.42 11.49 5.75
N LEU A 154 -7.39 10.86 5.11
CA LEU A 154 -8.33 11.53 4.22
C LEU A 154 -9.24 12.48 5.01
N PHE A 155 -9.83 12.01 6.11
CA PHE A 155 -10.69 12.82 6.95
C PHE A 155 -9.97 14.04 7.54
N LEU A 156 -8.76 13.84 8.09
CA LEU A 156 -7.99 14.92 8.69
C LEU A 156 -7.53 15.94 7.64
N THR A 157 -7.16 15.47 6.44
CA THR A 157 -6.85 16.36 5.31
C THR A 157 -8.03 17.25 4.96
N TYR A 158 -9.23 16.67 4.78
CA TYR A 158 -10.43 17.44 4.49
C TYR A 158 -10.80 18.39 5.63
N TYR A 159 -10.69 17.95 6.88
CA TYR A 159 -10.96 18.81 8.03
C TYR A 159 -9.99 20.01 8.07
N LEU A 160 -8.69 19.78 7.88
CA LEU A 160 -7.69 20.85 7.94
C LEU A 160 -7.82 21.82 6.76
N GLN A 161 -8.06 21.32 5.54
CA GLN A 161 -8.12 22.17 4.35
C GLN A 161 -9.49 22.84 4.18
N VAL A 162 -10.59 22.09 4.33
CA VAL A 162 -11.95 22.59 4.05
C VAL A 162 -12.56 23.29 5.26
N VAL A 163 -12.41 22.73 6.47
CA VAL A 163 -13.03 23.32 7.68
C VAL A 163 -12.12 24.36 8.33
N LYS A 164 -10.82 24.07 8.47
CA LYS A 164 -9.85 25.00 9.07
C LYS A 164 -9.22 25.97 8.06
N GLY A 165 -9.47 25.79 6.76
CA GLY A 165 -8.94 26.68 5.71
C GLY A 165 -7.41 26.67 5.60
N TYR A 166 -6.75 25.60 6.02
CA TYR A 166 -5.29 25.51 5.96
C TYR A 166 -4.82 25.31 4.52
N SER A 167 -3.70 25.95 4.19
CA SER A 167 -3.01 25.67 2.93
C SER A 167 -2.43 24.25 2.93
N PRO A 168 -2.22 23.62 1.75
CA PRO A 168 -1.67 22.27 1.64
C PRO A 168 -0.35 22.08 2.41
N VAL A 169 0.52 23.10 2.45
CA VAL A 169 1.77 23.08 3.24
C VAL A 169 1.47 23.06 4.73
N LYS A 170 0.57 23.91 5.23
CA LYS A 170 0.17 23.88 6.65
C LYS A 170 -0.43 22.54 7.05
N THR A 171 -1.25 21.94 6.19
CA THR A 171 -1.79 20.60 6.41
C THR A 171 -0.68 19.55 6.46
N GLY A 172 0.28 19.58 5.52
CA GLY A 172 1.46 18.70 5.55
C GLY A 172 2.29 18.83 6.83
N PHE A 173 2.51 20.07 7.31
CA PHE A 173 3.16 20.31 8.59
C PHE A 173 2.33 19.81 9.78
N ALA A 174 1.01 19.92 9.74
CA ALA A 174 0.13 19.41 10.79
C ALA A 174 0.16 17.88 10.91
N PHE A 175 0.54 17.16 9.84
CA PHE A 175 0.76 15.71 9.88
C PHE A 175 2.12 15.31 10.49
N MET A 176 3.09 16.22 10.61
CA MET A 176 4.43 15.90 11.13
C MET A 176 4.43 15.21 12.51
N PRO A 177 3.70 15.68 13.54
CA PRO A 177 3.70 15.03 14.86
C PRO A 177 3.26 13.57 14.80
N MET A 178 2.28 13.27 13.95
CA MET A 178 1.78 11.91 13.74
C MET A 178 2.83 11.02 13.07
N ILE A 179 3.52 11.54 12.05
CA ILE A 179 4.55 10.80 11.33
C ILE A 179 5.78 10.56 12.22
N VAL A 180 6.18 11.56 12.99
CA VAL A 180 7.24 11.42 14.01
C VAL A 180 6.84 10.37 15.04
N GLY A 181 5.60 10.39 15.53
CA GLY A 181 5.06 9.38 16.43
C GLY A 181 5.10 7.97 15.84
N MET A 182 4.76 7.82 14.56
CA MET A 182 4.79 6.54 13.85
C MET A 182 6.23 6.02 13.67
N ILE A 183 7.17 6.88 13.25
CA ILE A 183 8.58 6.51 13.07
C ILE A 183 9.22 6.16 14.41
N THR A 184 9.02 7.00 15.43
CA THR A 184 9.57 6.75 16.78
C THR A 184 8.96 5.49 17.40
N GLY A 185 7.65 5.28 17.26
CA GLY A 185 6.98 4.05 17.69
C GLY A 185 7.53 2.81 16.97
N SER A 186 7.65 2.85 15.64
CA SER A 186 8.22 1.73 14.87
C SER A 186 9.68 1.45 15.25
N THR A 187 10.47 2.49 15.48
CA THR A 187 11.92 2.35 15.74
C THR A 187 12.20 1.95 17.18
N GLN A 188 11.42 2.43 18.15
CA GLN A 188 11.61 2.16 19.59
C GLN A 188 10.87 0.90 20.06
N ILE A 189 9.65 0.65 19.57
CA ILE A 189 8.81 -0.46 20.00
C ILE A 189 9.01 -1.67 19.08
N GLY A 190 9.03 -1.46 17.76
CA GLY A 190 9.15 -2.54 16.78
C GLY A 190 10.52 -3.23 16.74
N THR A 191 11.58 -2.59 17.25
CA THR A 191 12.90 -3.21 17.37
C THR A 191 13.07 -4.03 18.65
N ARG A 192 12.13 -3.90 19.61
CA ARG A 192 12.17 -4.56 20.92
C ARG A 192 11.17 -5.71 21.07
N LEU A 193 10.29 -5.92 20.09
CA LEU A 193 9.37 -7.07 19.96
C LEU A 193 9.99 -8.12 19.03
#